data_AF-A0A174WLP2-F1
#
_entry.id   AF-A0A174WLP2-F1
#
_cell.length_a   1.000
_cell.length_b   1.000
_cell.length_c   1.000
_cell.angle_alpha   90.00
_cell.angle_beta   90.00
_cell.angle_gamma   90.00
#
_symmetry.space_group_name_H-M   'P 1'
#
loop_
_entity.id
_entity.type
_entity.pdbx_description
1 polymer ?
#
loop_
_entity_poly.entity_id
_entity_poly.type
_entity_poly.pdbx_seq_one_letter_code
_entity_poly.pdbx_strand_id
1 'polypeptide(L)'
;MAKTVRYVSTSSGVNVRDAAAGNKVRSLPQGTLMIYDTANAPVKKALNGTTYTWIKVTYYYQGANDQYLMATEATGWVTQDNTTKVSTTVPGKSSVYSGNQSYKQNERLVNARYIFDYLRSLSSTKRWSVNAICATLGNMEAESGITPGKWEVPEEDSKGFGLVQWTPATKFIDELKPGESKTDIDVQLRRIQAEVDGTYKQWTSNSHSPAMTFSEYTKSTKSVATLAEYFLRCYERPEITTGMVSERKRCAEKWYNILSAVGDI
;
A
#
# COMPACT_ATOMS: atom_id res chain seq x y z
N MET A 1 15.15 -9.74 -11.83
CA MET A 1 14.19 -10.74 -12.38
C MET A 1 13.16 -10.01 -13.22
N ALA A 2 12.70 -10.63 -14.30
CA ALA A 2 11.90 -10.01 -15.36
C ALA A 2 10.42 -9.88 -14.96
N LYS A 3 10.12 -9.00 -14.00
CA LYS A 3 8.74 -8.65 -13.60
C LYS A 3 8.47 -7.19 -13.94
N THR A 4 7.22 -6.88 -14.21
CA THR A 4 6.75 -5.49 -14.36
C THR A 4 5.42 -5.32 -13.64
N VAL A 5 5.20 -4.14 -13.07
CA VAL A 5 3.89 -3.77 -12.54
C VAL A 5 3.09 -3.08 -13.64
N ARG A 6 1.81 -3.42 -13.73
CA ARG A 6 0.83 -2.81 -14.63
C ARG A 6 -0.41 -2.42 -13.85
N TYR A 7 -1.27 -1.59 -14.43
CA TYR A 7 -2.58 -1.30 -13.88
C TYR A 7 -3.64 -1.27 -14.97
N VAL A 8 -4.91 -1.50 -14.59
CA VAL A 8 -6.05 -1.41 -15.50
C VAL A 8 -6.23 0.04 -15.95
N SER A 9 -6.11 0.32 -17.25
CA SER A 9 -6.14 1.68 -17.78
C SER A 9 -7.53 2.15 -18.22
N THR A 10 -8.41 1.21 -18.58
CA THR A 10 -9.76 1.47 -19.08
C THR A 10 -10.74 1.87 -17.99
N SER A 11 -11.59 2.86 -18.27
CA SER A 11 -12.66 3.32 -17.36
C SER A 11 -13.69 2.22 -17.07
N SER A 12 -13.95 1.33 -18.03
CA SER A 12 -14.84 0.17 -17.90
C SER A 12 -14.21 -1.01 -17.15
N GLY A 13 -12.95 -0.91 -16.74
CA GLY A 13 -12.20 -2.02 -16.15
C GLY A 13 -11.73 -3.06 -17.17
N VAL A 14 -11.22 -4.19 -16.70
CA VAL A 14 -10.77 -5.31 -17.53
C VAL A 14 -11.36 -6.63 -17.03
N ASN A 15 -11.72 -7.52 -17.96
CA ASN A 15 -12.13 -8.87 -17.62
C ASN A 15 -10.90 -9.76 -17.49
N VAL A 16 -10.76 -10.42 -16.34
CA VAL A 16 -9.79 -11.49 -16.12
C VAL A 16 -10.42 -12.80 -16.58
N ARG A 17 -9.62 -13.63 -17.25
CA ARG A 17 -10.01 -14.94 -17.77
C ARG A 17 -9.12 -16.06 -17.22
N ASP A 18 -9.66 -17.28 -17.18
CA ASP A 18 -8.93 -18.49 -16.74
C ASP A 18 -7.79 -18.89 -17.68
N ALA A 19 -7.96 -18.64 -18.98
CA ALA A 19 -6.97 -18.79 -20.05
C ALA A 19 -7.04 -17.60 -21.03
N ALA A 20 -6.04 -17.47 -21.91
CA ALA A 20 -6.12 -16.52 -23.03
C ALA A 20 -7.40 -16.78 -23.86
N ALA A 21 -8.24 -15.75 -23.99
CA ALA A 21 -9.58 -15.81 -24.57
C ALA A 21 -10.52 -16.90 -23.98
N GLY A 22 -10.24 -17.37 -22.76
CA GLY A 22 -11.04 -18.37 -22.05
C GLY A 22 -12.29 -17.78 -21.39
N ASN A 23 -12.80 -18.42 -20.34
CA ASN A 23 -13.99 -17.94 -19.64
C ASN A 23 -13.65 -16.75 -18.75
N LYS A 24 -14.58 -15.79 -18.66
CA LYS A 24 -14.47 -14.68 -17.70
C LYS A 24 -14.59 -15.25 -16.29
N VAL A 25 -13.60 -14.96 -15.44
CA VAL A 25 -13.62 -15.32 -14.02
C VAL A 25 -13.84 -14.11 -13.10
N ARG A 26 -13.46 -12.91 -13.55
CA ARG A 26 -13.56 -11.69 -12.74
C ARG A 26 -13.56 -10.42 -13.60
N SER A 27 -14.14 -9.34 -13.08
CA SER A 27 -13.89 -7.97 -13.55
C SER A 27 -12.98 -7.24 -12.55
N LEU A 28 -11.98 -6.52 -13.06
CA LEU A 28 -11.15 -5.62 -12.24
C LEU A 28 -11.45 -4.15 -12.62
N PRO A 29 -11.70 -3.28 -11.64
CA PRO A 29 -11.96 -1.86 -11.90
C PRO A 29 -10.70 -1.13 -12.38
N GLN A 30 -10.89 0.07 -12.94
CA GLN A 30 -9.80 0.95 -13.35
C GLN A 30 -8.81 1.19 -12.20
N GLY A 31 -7.52 1.20 -12.52
CA GLY A 31 -6.44 1.47 -11.57
C GLY A 31 -6.04 0.28 -10.70
N THR A 32 -6.68 -0.88 -10.84
CA THR A 32 -6.25 -2.11 -10.15
C THR A 32 -4.84 -2.50 -10.57
N LEU A 33 -3.95 -2.73 -9.60
CA LEU A 33 -2.56 -3.14 -9.84
C LEU A 33 -2.47 -4.63 -10.16
N MET A 34 -1.47 -4.98 -10.95
CA MET A 34 -1.12 -6.35 -11.29
C MET A 34 0.37 -6.49 -11.60
N ILE A 35 0.91 -7.67 -11.31
CA ILE A 35 2.29 -8.05 -11.61
C ILE A 35 2.25 -8.95 -12.84
N TYR A 36 2.97 -8.54 -13.88
CA TYR A 36 3.24 -9.34 -15.05
C TYR A 36 4.67 -9.88 -14.96
N ASP A 37 4.79 -11.20 -14.80
CA ASP A 37 6.07 -11.90 -14.94
C ASP A 37 6.36 -12.09 -16.43
N THR A 38 7.32 -11.31 -16.93
CA THR A 38 7.66 -11.27 -18.35
C THR A 38 8.41 -12.52 -18.82
N ALA A 39 8.75 -13.45 -17.91
CA ALA A 39 9.15 -14.80 -18.31
C ALA A 39 7.98 -15.57 -18.96
N ASN A 40 6.73 -15.21 -18.65
CA ASN A 40 5.56 -15.74 -19.34
C ASN A 40 5.34 -14.94 -20.64
N ALA A 41 5.57 -15.58 -21.79
CA ALA A 41 5.37 -14.95 -23.08
C ALA A 41 3.90 -14.51 -23.27
N PRO A 42 3.64 -13.33 -23.87
CA PRO A 42 2.30 -12.95 -24.27
C PRO A 42 1.73 -13.92 -25.31
N VAL A 43 0.42 -14.15 -25.26
CA VAL A 43 -0.31 -15.05 -26.17
C VAL A 43 -1.24 -14.24 -27.06
N LYS A 44 -1.14 -14.39 -28.40
CA LYS A 44 -2.10 -13.78 -29.33
C LYS A 44 -3.27 -14.74 -29.56
N LYS A 45 -4.49 -14.32 -29.23
CA LYS A 45 -5.69 -15.15 -29.43
C LYS A 45 -6.94 -14.31 -29.63
N ALA A 46 -7.82 -14.79 -30.50
CA ALA A 46 -9.10 -14.16 -30.81
C ALA A 46 -10.15 -14.43 -29.74
N LEU A 47 -10.93 -13.40 -29.42
CA LEU A 47 -12.14 -13.46 -28.63
C LEU A 47 -13.22 -12.68 -29.40
N ASN A 48 -14.33 -13.34 -29.72
CA ASN A 48 -15.43 -12.74 -30.50
C ASN A 48 -14.97 -12.07 -31.80
N GLY A 49 -14.08 -12.73 -32.54
CA GLY A 49 -13.56 -12.24 -33.83
C GLY A 49 -12.46 -11.17 -33.74
N THR A 50 -12.12 -10.67 -32.55
CA THR A 50 -11.03 -9.71 -32.36
C THR A 50 -9.82 -10.39 -31.73
N THR A 51 -8.65 -10.28 -32.36
CA THR A 51 -7.38 -10.79 -31.82
C THR A 51 -6.79 -9.84 -30.79
N TYR A 52 -6.52 -10.35 -29.60
CA TYR A 52 -5.85 -9.60 -28.54
C TYR A 52 -4.50 -10.23 -28.20
N THR A 53 -3.60 -9.41 -27.65
CA THR A 53 -2.42 -9.89 -26.92
C THR A 53 -2.80 -10.09 -25.46
N TRP A 54 -2.71 -11.33 -24.98
CA TRP A 54 -3.04 -11.73 -23.62
C TRP A 54 -1.78 -11.92 -22.79
N ILE A 55 -1.79 -11.40 -21.57
CA ILE A 55 -0.73 -11.60 -20.58
C ILE A 55 -1.29 -12.27 -19.34
N LYS A 56 -0.52 -13.19 -18.77
CA LYS A 56 -0.83 -13.82 -17.48
C LYS A 56 -0.31 -12.93 -16.37
N VAL A 57 -1.18 -12.56 -15.44
CA VAL A 57 -0.86 -11.61 -14.37
C VAL A 57 -1.27 -12.16 -13.01
N THR A 58 -0.54 -11.74 -11.98
CA THR A 58 -0.96 -11.81 -10.58
C THR A 58 -1.62 -10.49 -10.22
N TYR A 59 -2.80 -10.50 -9.61
CA TYR A 59 -3.53 -9.29 -9.23
C TYR A 59 -4.15 -9.43 -7.85
N TYR A 60 -4.54 -8.30 -7.28
CA TYR A 60 -5.10 -8.21 -5.93
C TYR A 60 -6.52 -7.66 -5.97
N TYR A 61 -7.46 -8.31 -5.28
CA TYR A 61 -8.87 -7.94 -5.23
C TYR A 61 -9.42 -8.08 -3.82
N GLN A 62 -10.61 -7.52 -3.57
CA GLN A 62 -11.32 -7.69 -2.30
C GLN A 62 -11.97 -9.08 -2.29
N GLY A 63 -11.38 -10.01 -1.54
CA GLY A 63 -11.92 -11.35 -1.32
C GLY A 63 -13.16 -11.33 -0.43
N ALA A 64 -13.85 -12.48 -0.37
CA ALA A 64 -15.03 -12.63 0.49
C ALA A 64 -14.73 -12.44 1.99
N ASN A 65 -13.48 -12.68 2.39
CA ASN A 65 -12.99 -12.53 3.75
C ASN A 65 -12.23 -11.21 3.98
N ASP A 66 -12.19 -10.31 2.99
CA ASP A 66 -11.56 -8.99 3.11
C ASP A 66 -12.64 -7.97 3.48
N GLN A 67 -12.42 -7.23 4.57
CA GLN A 67 -13.40 -6.27 5.05
C GLN A 67 -13.45 -5.05 4.12
N TYR A 68 -12.30 -4.51 3.73
CA TYR A 68 -12.20 -3.30 2.89
C TYR A 68 -11.01 -3.30 1.91
N LEU A 69 -10.01 -4.16 2.11
CA LEU A 69 -8.75 -4.11 1.36
C LEU A 69 -8.77 -5.03 0.14
N MET A 70 -8.17 -4.55 -0.95
CA MET A 70 -7.85 -5.41 -2.09
C MET A 70 -6.55 -6.15 -1.80
N ALA A 71 -6.63 -7.17 -0.95
CA ALA A 71 -5.48 -7.90 -0.40
C ALA A 71 -5.46 -9.38 -0.79
N THR A 72 -6.56 -9.93 -1.31
CA THR A 72 -6.58 -11.31 -1.81
C THR A 72 -5.88 -11.41 -3.16
N GLU A 73 -4.87 -12.29 -3.24
CA GLU A 73 -4.11 -12.57 -4.46
C GLU A 73 -4.83 -13.59 -5.35
N ALA A 74 -4.80 -13.38 -6.66
CA ALA A 74 -5.17 -14.38 -7.66
C ALA A 74 -4.35 -14.22 -8.94
N THR A 75 -4.45 -15.21 -9.82
CA THR A 75 -3.83 -15.16 -11.15
C THR A 75 -4.88 -15.29 -12.25
N GLY A 76 -4.57 -14.75 -13.44
CA GLY A 76 -5.43 -14.90 -14.60
C GLY A 76 -4.90 -14.18 -15.83
N TRP A 77 -5.67 -14.19 -16.90
CA TRP A 77 -5.31 -13.61 -18.18
C TRP A 77 -6.09 -12.33 -18.44
N VAL A 78 -5.37 -11.27 -18.82
CA VAL A 78 -5.95 -9.98 -19.22
C VAL A 78 -5.41 -9.58 -20.59
N THR A 79 -6.16 -8.73 -21.28
CA THR A 79 -5.73 -8.09 -22.51
C THR A 79 -4.68 -7.02 -22.19
N GLN A 80 -3.50 -7.14 -22.79
CA GLN A 80 -2.37 -6.26 -22.50
C GLN A 80 -2.68 -4.79 -22.79
N ASP A 81 -3.43 -4.50 -23.86
CA ASP A 81 -3.76 -3.14 -24.30
C ASP A 81 -4.74 -2.43 -23.36
N ASN A 82 -5.47 -3.18 -22.51
CA ASN A 82 -6.34 -2.60 -21.47
C ASN A 82 -5.58 -2.37 -20.14
N THR A 83 -4.26 -2.46 -20.18
CA THR A 83 -3.39 -2.23 -19.03
C THR A 83 -2.24 -1.31 -19.39
N THR A 84 -1.80 -0.48 -18.45
CA THR A 84 -0.63 0.40 -18.62
C THR A 84 0.49 -0.09 -17.72
N LYS A 85 1.71 -0.12 -18.24
CA LYS A 85 2.92 -0.43 -17.46
C LYS A 85 3.24 0.73 -16.52
N VAL A 86 3.53 0.43 -15.26
CA VAL A 86 4.00 1.42 -14.28
C VAL A 86 5.45 1.80 -14.61
N SER A 87 5.77 3.09 -14.53
CA SER A 87 7.14 3.59 -14.69
C SER A 87 8.03 3.11 -13.55
N THR A 88 9.29 2.77 -13.84
CA THR A 88 10.29 2.44 -12.81
C THR A 88 10.85 3.71 -12.15
N THR A 89 10.66 4.90 -12.72
CA THR A 89 11.03 6.17 -12.08
C THR A 89 10.24 6.35 -10.78
N VAL A 90 10.94 6.59 -9.68
CA VAL A 90 10.33 6.89 -8.38
C VAL A 90 9.55 8.21 -8.47
N PRO A 91 8.28 8.26 -8.00
CA PRO A 91 7.51 9.49 -8.03
C PRO A 91 8.10 10.58 -7.13
N GLY A 92 8.08 11.82 -7.60
CA GLY A 92 8.42 12.98 -6.76
C GLY A 92 7.24 13.42 -5.89
N LYS A 93 7.51 14.31 -4.93
CA LYS A 93 6.52 14.83 -3.97
C LYS A 93 5.28 15.44 -4.65
N SER A 94 5.47 16.15 -5.77
CA SER A 94 4.38 16.80 -6.52
C SER A 94 3.40 15.81 -7.16
N SER A 95 3.74 14.52 -7.22
CA SER A 95 2.85 13.47 -7.73
C SER A 95 1.99 12.82 -6.63
N VAL A 96 2.24 13.14 -5.36
CA VAL A 96 1.54 12.53 -4.22
C VAL A 96 0.06 12.96 -4.20
N TYR A 97 -0.79 11.97 -3.94
CA TYR A 97 -2.23 12.14 -3.79
C TYR A 97 -2.58 12.40 -2.32
N SER A 98 -3.11 13.58 -1.98
CA SER A 98 -3.20 14.06 -0.59
C SER A 98 -4.59 14.55 -0.14
N GLY A 99 -5.67 14.22 -0.86
CA GLY A 99 -7.03 14.63 -0.54
C GLY A 99 -7.78 13.69 0.40
N ASN A 100 -8.91 14.17 0.95
CA ASN A 100 -9.86 13.36 1.74
C ASN A 100 -10.82 12.59 0.81
N GLN A 101 -10.29 11.63 0.05
CA GLN A 101 -11.06 10.83 -0.90
C GLN A 101 -10.48 9.43 -1.05
N SER A 102 -11.24 8.53 -1.67
CA SER A 102 -10.78 7.18 -1.97
C SER A 102 -9.96 7.16 -3.25
N TYR A 103 -8.70 6.73 -3.15
CA TYR A 103 -7.79 6.57 -4.29
C TYR A 103 -7.80 5.14 -4.83
N LYS A 104 -7.57 4.99 -6.13
CA LYS A 104 -7.37 3.71 -6.84
C LYS A 104 -6.02 3.12 -6.49
N GLN A 105 -5.85 1.80 -6.64
CA GLN A 105 -4.58 1.15 -6.25
C GLN A 105 -3.34 1.77 -6.93
N ASN A 106 -3.41 2.14 -8.21
CA ASN A 106 -2.30 2.79 -8.91
C ASN A 106 -1.96 4.18 -8.36
N GLU A 107 -2.92 4.91 -7.81
CA GLU A 107 -2.71 6.20 -7.15
C GLU A 107 -2.09 5.98 -5.76
N ARG A 108 -2.57 4.97 -5.02
CA ARG A 108 -1.95 4.53 -3.76
C ARG A 108 -0.50 4.09 -3.96
N LEU A 109 -0.18 3.44 -5.08
CA LEU A 109 1.19 3.06 -5.42
C LEU A 109 2.10 4.28 -5.54
N VAL A 110 1.63 5.40 -6.09
CA VAL A 110 2.44 6.62 -6.17
C VAL A 110 2.89 7.07 -4.78
N ASN A 111 1.95 7.13 -3.83
CA ASN A 111 2.26 7.49 -2.45
C ASN A 111 3.13 6.43 -1.76
N ALA A 112 2.84 5.15 -1.95
CA ALA A 112 3.60 4.05 -1.35
C ALA A 112 5.07 4.07 -1.77
N ARG A 113 5.34 4.33 -3.06
CA ARG A 113 6.70 4.46 -3.60
C ARG A 113 7.41 5.69 -3.04
N TYR A 114 6.70 6.81 -2.92
CA TYR A 114 7.24 8.02 -2.30
C TYR A 114 7.63 7.79 -0.83
N ILE A 115 6.73 7.19 -0.04
CA ILE A 115 6.98 6.84 1.37
C ILE A 115 8.18 5.90 1.49
N PHE A 116 8.23 4.89 0.62
CA PHE A 116 9.33 3.93 0.61
C PHE A 116 10.66 4.64 0.35
N ASP A 117 10.76 5.43 -0.71
CA ASP A 117 11.98 6.16 -1.05
C ASP A 117 12.39 7.15 0.07
N TYR A 118 11.43 7.89 0.63
CA TYR A 118 11.68 8.80 1.76
C TYR A 118 12.30 8.05 2.95
N LEU A 119 11.70 6.95 3.40
CA LEU A 119 12.18 6.20 4.56
C LEU A 119 13.50 5.46 4.29
N ARG A 120 13.76 5.08 3.03
CA ARG A 120 15.02 4.47 2.59
C ARG A 120 16.15 5.50 2.45
N SER A 121 15.84 6.73 2.04
CA SER A 121 16.81 7.81 1.84
C SER A 121 17.30 8.47 3.14
N LEU A 122 16.60 8.25 4.26
CA LEU A 122 17.08 8.66 5.59
C LEU A 122 18.52 8.19 5.87
N SER A 123 19.20 8.88 6.80
CA SER A 123 20.56 8.53 7.24
C SER A 123 20.65 7.07 7.68
N SER A 124 21.83 6.45 7.62
CA SER A 124 22.00 5.03 8.00
C SER A 124 21.43 4.68 9.38
N THR A 125 21.52 5.61 10.34
CA THR A 125 20.96 5.45 11.68
C THR A 125 19.44 5.52 11.73
N LYS A 126 18.77 6.27 10.84
CA LYS A 126 17.31 6.40 10.80
C LYS A 126 16.62 5.56 9.72
N ARG A 127 17.35 5.13 8.70
CA ARG A 127 16.88 4.35 7.55
C ARG A 127 16.09 3.10 7.94
N TRP A 128 14.89 2.96 7.41
CA TRP A 128 14.04 1.81 7.71
C TRP A 128 14.41 0.60 6.84
N SER A 129 14.18 -0.61 7.35
CA SER A 129 14.29 -1.85 6.59
C SER A 129 13.15 -1.94 5.59
N VAL A 130 13.39 -2.65 4.48
CA VAL A 130 12.35 -2.91 3.46
C VAL A 130 11.10 -3.54 4.10
N ASN A 131 11.30 -4.54 4.96
CA ASN A 131 10.18 -5.26 5.54
C ASN A 131 9.34 -4.39 6.48
N ALA A 132 9.99 -3.51 7.26
CA ALA A 132 9.30 -2.57 8.13
C ALA A 132 8.47 -1.57 7.32
N ILE A 133 9.03 -1.02 6.25
CA ILE A 133 8.30 -0.09 5.37
C ILE A 133 7.07 -0.77 4.75
N CYS A 134 7.23 -1.96 4.14
CA CYS A 134 6.10 -2.67 3.53
C CYS A 134 5.02 -3.06 4.55
N ALA A 135 5.42 -3.41 5.78
CA ALA A 135 4.51 -3.67 6.89
C ALA A 135 3.72 -2.43 7.31
N THR A 136 4.37 -1.26 7.40
CA THR A 136 3.70 0.01 7.67
C THR A 136 2.77 0.40 6.52
N LEU A 137 3.17 0.23 5.26
CA LEU A 137 2.30 0.51 4.09
C LEU A 137 1.03 -0.35 4.09
N GLY A 138 1.14 -1.63 4.48
CA GLY A 138 -0.04 -2.50 4.62
C GLY A 138 -1.04 -2.00 5.66
N ASN A 139 -0.57 -1.37 6.73
CA ASN A 139 -1.41 -0.72 7.74
C ASN A 139 -1.97 0.61 7.23
N MET A 140 -1.13 1.49 6.67
CA MET A 140 -1.55 2.77 6.10
C MET A 140 -2.63 2.61 5.01
N GLU A 141 -2.62 1.52 4.23
CA GLU A 141 -3.70 1.28 3.28
C GLU A 141 -5.04 1.02 3.96
N ALA A 142 -5.03 0.30 5.08
CA ALA A 142 -6.22 0.04 5.89
C ALA A 142 -6.74 1.32 6.55
N GLU A 143 -5.83 2.14 7.07
CA GLU A 143 -6.17 3.37 7.80
C GLU A 143 -6.63 4.49 6.87
N SER A 144 -5.93 4.70 5.76
CA SER A 144 -6.11 5.90 4.94
C SER A 144 -6.19 5.65 3.45
N GLY A 145 -5.96 4.42 2.98
CA GLY A 145 -5.65 4.21 1.57
C GLY A 145 -4.32 4.86 1.19
N ILE A 146 -3.39 5.02 2.13
CA ILE A 146 -2.06 5.62 1.94
C ILE A 146 -2.14 7.09 1.47
N THR A 147 -3.17 7.84 1.85
CA THR A 147 -3.22 9.29 1.61
C THR A 147 -2.99 10.06 2.91
N PRO A 148 -2.13 11.10 2.92
CA PRO A 148 -1.98 11.98 4.07
C PRO A 148 -3.21 12.86 4.33
N GLY A 149 -4.21 12.90 3.43
CA GLY A 149 -5.38 13.77 3.57
C GLY A 149 -6.61 13.15 4.18
N LYS A 150 -6.57 11.88 4.59
CA LYS A 150 -7.77 11.16 5.02
C LYS A 150 -8.24 11.62 6.40
N TRP A 151 -9.53 11.97 6.48
CA TRP A 151 -10.26 12.04 7.74
C TRP A 151 -11.10 10.77 7.93
N GLU A 152 -11.17 10.25 9.16
CA GLU A 152 -12.14 9.20 9.53
C GLU A 152 -13.56 9.77 9.43
N VAL A 153 -13.78 10.94 10.04
CA VAL A 153 -14.98 11.78 9.92
C VAL A 153 -14.53 13.17 9.49
N PRO A 154 -15.06 13.74 8.39
CA PRO A 154 -14.58 15.01 7.84
C PRO A 154 -14.55 16.13 8.88
N GLU A 155 -13.37 16.74 9.06
CA GLU A 155 -13.15 17.92 9.93
C GLU A 155 -13.54 17.70 11.40
N GLU A 156 -13.56 16.45 11.86
CA GLU A 156 -13.84 16.11 13.26
C GLU A 156 -12.52 15.78 13.98
N ASP A 157 -12.04 16.73 14.77
CA ASP A 157 -10.75 16.67 15.46
C ASP A 157 -10.65 15.54 16.49
N SER A 158 -11.78 15.05 17.02
CA SER A 158 -11.81 13.91 17.94
C SER A 158 -11.56 12.55 17.26
N LYS A 159 -11.55 12.51 15.93
CA LYS A 159 -11.44 11.32 15.09
C LYS A 159 -10.07 11.22 14.40
N GLY A 160 -9.85 10.15 13.63
CA GLY A 160 -8.59 9.89 12.95
C GLY A 160 -8.28 10.84 11.80
N PHE A 161 -6.99 11.19 11.65
CA PHE A 161 -6.47 11.94 10.50
C PHE A 161 -5.13 11.40 9.97
N GLY A 162 -4.93 11.50 8.66
CA GLY A 162 -3.65 11.26 7.98
C GLY A 162 -3.34 9.80 7.68
N LEU A 163 -2.08 9.53 7.30
CA LEU A 163 -1.59 8.24 6.79
C LEU A 163 -1.94 7.06 7.70
N VAL A 164 -1.84 7.28 9.01
CA VAL A 164 -1.97 6.29 10.09
C VAL A 164 -3.12 6.64 11.05
N GLN A 165 -4.03 7.52 10.62
CA GLN A 165 -5.21 7.91 11.39
C GLN A 165 -4.90 8.28 12.86
N TRP A 166 -3.98 9.23 13.08
CA TRP A 166 -3.70 9.72 14.43
C TRP A 166 -5.00 10.12 15.10
N THR A 167 -5.31 9.50 16.25
CA THR A 167 -6.59 9.65 16.93
C THR A 167 -6.39 10.02 18.41
N PRO A 168 -6.96 11.14 18.88
CA PRO A 168 -7.62 12.20 18.09
C PRO A 168 -6.63 12.90 17.13
N ALA A 169 -7.13 13.50 16.06
CA ALA A 169 -6.34 14.19 15.03
C ALA A 169 -5.46 15.29 15.61
N THR A 170 -5.91 15.96 16.68
CA THR A 170 -5.16 17.00 17.40
C THR A 170 -3.79 16.57 17.88
N LYS A 171 -3.57 15.26 18.16
CA LYS A 171 -2.24 14.72 18.50
C LYS A 171 -1.16 15.00 17.46
N PHE A 172 -1.58 15.18 16.21
CA PHE A 172 -0.71 15.54 15.09
C PHE A 172 -0.91 17.00 14.67
N ILE A 173 -2.15 17.46 14.55
CA ILE A 173 -2.46 18.79 14.00
C ILE A 173 -1.93 19.92 14.90
N ASP A 174 -2.03 19.78 16.23
CA ASP A 174 -1.61 20.82 17.17
C ASP A 174 -0.07 20.98 17.22
N GLU A 175 0.66 20.00 16.71
CA GLU A 175 2.13 19.95 16.68
C GLU A 175 2.74 20.48 15.38
N LEU A 176 1.90 21.00 14.47
CA LEU A 176 2.34 21.60 13.21
C LEU A 176 3.05 22.93 13.44
N LYS A 177 4.17 23.13 12.74
CA LYS A 177 4.89 24.41 12.78
C LYS A 177 4.25 25.43 11.84
N PRO A 178 4.46 26.74 12.06
CA PRO A 178 4.00 27.77 11.12
C PRO A 178 4.47 27.47 9.69
N GLY A 179 3.51 27.44 8.76
CA GLY A 179 3.75 27.13 7.34
C GLY A 179 3.70 25.65 6.97
N GLU A 180 3.57 24.73 7.93
CA GLU A 180 3.38 23.30 7.64
C GLU A 180 1.92 22.99 7.31
N SER A 181 1.71 22.12 6.33
CA SER A 181 0.39 21.61 6.00
C SER A 181 0.17 20.23 6.63
N LYS A 182 -0.99 20.03 7.25
CA LYS A 182 -1.41 18.72 7.77
C LYS A 182 -1.47 17.64 6.69
N THR A 183 -1.75 18.01 5.43
CA THR A 183 -1.82 17.06 4.30
C THR A 183 -0.49 16.87 3.59
N ASP A 184 0.59 17.52 4.04
CA ASP A 184 1.93 17.30 3.50
C ASP A 184 2.47 15.95 3.98
N ILE A 185 2.79 15.07 3.03
CA ILE A 185 3.30 13.73 3.31
C ILE A 185 4.65 13.76 4.03
N ASP A 186 5.51 14.74 3.77
CA ASP A 186 6.83 14.83 4.44
C ASP A 186 6.67 15.21 5.91
N VAL A 187 5.70 16.10 6.21
CA VAL A 187 5.37 16.51 7.57
C VAL A 187 4.88 15.31 8.38
N GLN A 188 4.02 14.47 7.78
CA GLN A 188 3.55 13.24 8.41
C GLN A 188 4.64 12.18 8.57
N LEU A 189 5.51 11.98 7.57
CA LEU A 189 6.64 11.05 7.69
C LEU A 189 7.67 11.52 8.72
N ARG A 190 7.89 12.83 8.83
CA ARG A 190 8.72 13.43 9.89
C ARG A 190 8.08 13.23 11.27
N ARG A 191 6.76 13.32 11.39
CA ARG A 191 6.05 12.99 12.64
C ARG A 191 6.30 11.53 13.06
N ILE A 192 6.13 10.59 12.14
CA ILE A 192 6.38 9.15 12.41
C ILE A 192 7.84 8.94 12.83
N GLN A 193 8.80 9.58 12.16
CA GLN A 193 10.20 9.47 12.57
C GLN A 193 10.47 10.09 13.97
N ALA A 194 9.80 11.18 14.31
CA ALA A 194 9.91 11.77 15.66
C ALA A 194 9.32 10.86 16.74
N GLU A 195 8.29 10.05 16.43
CA GLU A 195 7.77 9.00 17.32
C GLU A 195 8.75 7.84 17.48
N VAL A 196 9.46 7.44 16.42
CA VAL A 196 10.57 6.46 16.51
C VAL A 196 11.68 6.98 17.42
N ASP A 197 12.02 8.27 17.29
CA ASP A 197 13.05 8.94 18.10
C ASP A 197 12.59 9.19 19.55
N GLY A 198 11.33 8.87 19.89
CA GLY A 198 10.77 9.00 21.24
C GLY A 198 10.30 10.41 21.60
N THR A 199 10.24 11.34 20.64
CA THR A 199 9.72 12.71 20.86
C THR A 199 8.23 12.69 21.19
N TYR A 200 7.50 11.78 20.56
CA TYR A 200 6.07 11.59 20.77
C TYR A 200 5.78 10.12 21.10
N LYS A 201 4.83 9.90 22.01
CA LYS A 201 4.42 8.54 22.41
C LYS A 201 3.29 8.03 21.52
N GLN A 202 3.58 7.03 20.69
CA GLN A 202 2.58 6.31 19.91
C GLN A 202 2.73 4.79 20.04
N TRP A 203 3.96 4.29 19.96
CA TRP A 203 4.30 2.87 20.04
C TRP A 203 4.25 2.31 21.48
N THR A 204 3.60 1.14 21.67
CA THR A 204 3.57 0.40 22.93
C THR A 204 4.16 -1.01 22.74
N SER A 205 5.42 -1.19 23.14
CA SER A 205 6.20 -2.41 22.86
C SER A 205 5.56 -3.70 23.38
N ASN A 206 4.85 -3.63 24.50
CA ASN A 206 4.26 -4.80 25.17
C ASN A 206 2.87 -5.18 24.65
N SER A 207 2.33 -4.47 23.65
CA SER A 207 1.07 -4.82 23.01
C SER A 207 1.18 -6.01 22.03
N HIS A 208 2.38 -6.58 21.88
CA HIS A 208 2.66 -7.83 21.18
C HIS A 208 3.70 -8.65 21.97
N SER A 209 3.72 -9.98 21.79
CA SER A 209 4.73 -10.88 22.35
C SER A 209 5.44 -11.69 21.25
N PRO A 210 6.79 -11.69 21.17
CA PRO A 210 7.71 -10.95 22.04
C PRO A 210 7.58 -9.43 21.85
N ALA A 211 8.03 -8.67 22.87
CA ALA A 211 8.03 -7.22 22.81
C ALA A 211 9.11 -6.72 21.83
N MET A 212 8.86 -5.56 21.22
CA MET A 212 9.78 -4.89 20.30
C MET A 212 9.60 -3.38 20.42
N THR A 213 10.68 -2.62 20.52
CA THR A 213 10.65 -1.16 20.49
C THR A 213 10.40 -0.63 19.07
N PHE A 214 9.94 0.62 18.95
CA PHE A 214 9.71 1.19 17.63
C PHE A 214 11.02 1.31 16.82
N SER A 215 12.12 1.67 17.48
CA SER A 215 13.44 1.69 16.83
C SER A 215 13.85 0.32 16.30
N GLU A 216 13.70 -0.75 17.09
CA GLU A 216 13.97 -2.13 16.63
C GLU A 216 13.08 -2.54 15.48
N TYR A 217 11.80 -2.16 15.51
CA TYR A 217 10.85 -2.39 14.42
C TYR A 217 11.38 -1.81 13.10
N THR A 218 11.82 -0.55 13.09
CA THR A 218 12.31 0.10 11.85
C THR A 218 13.52 -0.61 11.24
N LYS A 219 14.27 -1.40 12.02
CA LYS A 219 15.47 -2.11 11.55
C LYS A 219 15.23 -3.61 11.34
N SER A 220 14.06 -4.11 11.71
CA SER A 220 13.79 -5.54 11.76
C SER A 220 13.82 -6.20 10.39
N THR A 221 14.38 -7.41 10.34
CA THR A 221 14.39 -8.30 9.17
C THR A 221 13.36 -9.42 9.28
N LYS A 222 12.50 -9.40 10.31
CA LYS A 222 11.36 -10.34 10.41
C LYS A 222 10.49 -10.23 9.15
N SER A 223 9.67 -11.25 8.91
CA SER A 223 8.79 -11.25 7.74
C SER A 223 7.85 -10.04 7.74
N VAL A 224 7.50 -9.58 6.54
CA VAL A 224 6.59 -8.45 6.32
C VAL A 224 5.25 -8.69 7.04
N ALA A 225 4.69 -9.89 6.96
CA ALA A 225 3.48 -10.26 7.66
C ALA A 225 3.63 -10.17 9.20
N THR A 226 4.73 -10.66 9.77
CA THR A 226 4.98 -10.51 11.21
C THR A 226 5.05 -9.03 11.59
N LEU A 227 5.79 -8.21 10.85
CA LEU A 227 5.90 -6.79 11.15
C LEU A 227 4.58 -6.02 10.94
N ALA A 228 3.73 -6.45 10.01
CA ALA A 228 2.41 -5.83 9.84
C ALA A 228 1.55 -5.98 11.11
N GLU A 229 1.63 -7.13 11.78
CA GLU A 229 0.96 -7.37 13.06
C GLU A 229 1.59 -6.58 14.21
N TYR A 230 2.93 -6.48 14.27
CA TYR A 230 3.59 -5.60 15.26
C TYR A 230 3.11 -4.16 15.11
N PHE A 231 3.09 -3.61 13.89
CA PHE A 231 2.64 -2.23 13.68
C PHE A 231 1.18 -2.05 14.07
N LEU A 232 0.29 -2.97 13.66
CA LEU A 232 -1.11 -2.94 14.04
C LEU A 232 -1.30 -2.92 15.57
N ARG A 233 -0.61 -3.81 16.29
CA ARG A 233 -0.83 -3.98 17.73
C ARG A 233 -0.05 -2.99 18.59
N CYS A 234 1.13 -2.56 18.18
CA CYS A 234 1.98 -1.68 18.97
C CYS A 234 1.78 -0.20 18.60
N TYR A 235 1.49 0.11 17.33
CA TYR A 235 1.32 1.49 16.85
C TYR A 235 -0.16 1.86 16.74
N GLU A 236 -0.91 1.19 15.86
CA GLU A 236 -2.28 1.60 15.50
C GLU A 236 -3.26 1.39 16.65
N ARG A 237 -3.20 0.20 17.28
CA ARG A 237 -4.06 -0.19 18.41
C ARG A 237 -5.55 0.14 18.19
N PRO A 238 -6.16 -0.22 17.03
CA PRO A 238 -7.60 -0.09 16.88
C PRO A 238 -8.29 -1.04 17.87
N GLU A 239 -9.61 -0.88 18.05
CA GLU A 239 -10.42 -1.88 18.73
C GLU A 239 -10.33 -3.22 17.95
N ILE A 240 -9.44 -4.11 18.40
CA ILE A 240 -8.96 -5.24 17.60
C ILE A 240 -10.10 -6.24 17.35
N THR A 241 -10.42 -6.49 16.08
CA THR A 241 -11.06 -7.75 15.68
C THR A 241 -10.03 -8.66 15.00
N THR A 242 -10.06 -9.97 15.29
CA THR A 242 -9.11 -10.96 14.77
C THR A 242 -9.00 -10.95 13.22
N GLY A 243 -10.05 -10.51 12.52
CA GLY A 243 -10.07 -10.39 11.06
C GLY A 243 -9.07 -9.37 10.51
N MET A 244 -8.86 -8.24 11.21
CA MET A 244 -8.00 -7.15 10.74
C MET A 244 -6.53 -7.56 10.63
N VAL A 245 -6.03 -8.39 11.55
CA VAL A 245 -4.63 -8.85 11.55
C VAL A 245 -4.31 -9.60 10.26
N SER A 246 -5.18 -10.53 9.87
CA SER A 246 -4.97 -11.35 8.68
C SER A 246 -5.00 -10.53 7.39
N GLU A 247 -5.90 -9.55 7.32
CA GLU A 247 -6.02 -8.66 6.17
C GLU A 247 -4.79 -7.75 6.02
N ARG A 248 -4.29 -7.17 7.12
CA ARG A 248 -3.10 -6.30 7.10
C ARG A 248 -1.82 -7.05 6.76
N LYS A 249 -1.70 -8.32 7.16
CA LYS A 249 -0.60 -9.21 6.74
C LYS A 249 -0.57 -9.38 5.23
N ARG A 250 -1.70 -9.78 4.62
CA ARG A 250 -1.82 -9.93 3.17
C ARG A 250 -1.57 -8.60 2.43
N CYS A 251 -2.08 -7.50 2.99
CA CYS A 251 -1.87 -6.17 2.44
C CYS A 251 -0.38 -5.77 2.42
N ALA A 252 0.34 -6.05 3.49
CA ALA A 252 1.78 -5.78 3.57
C ALA A 252 2.58 -6.65 2.58
N GLU A 253 2.24 -7.94 2.46
CA GLU A 253 2.84 -8.86 1.47
C GLU A 253 2.59 -8.38 0.02
N LYS A 254 1.38 -7.91 -0.27
CA LYS A 254 1.06 -7.26 -1.56
C LYS A 254 2.02 -6.10 -1.85
N TRP A 255 2.21 -5.17 -0.91
CA TRP A 255 3.11 -4.02 -1.13
C TRP A 255 4.55 -4.45 -1.33
N TYR A 256 5.04 -5.44 -0.57
CA TYR A 256 6.36 -6.02 -0.79
C TYR A 256 6.51 -6.58 -2.22
N ASN A 257 5.53 -7.35 -2.69
CA ASN A 257 5.55 -7.96 -4.02
C ASN A 257 5.50 -6.91 -5.14
N ILE A 258 4.66 -5.89 -4.99
CA ILE A 258 4.52 -4.81 -5.97
C ILE A 258 5.78 -3.95 -6.04
N LEU A 259 6.33 -3.54 -4.90
CA LEU A 259 7.55 -2.73 -4.84
C LEU A 259 8.77 -3.51 -5.36
N SER A 260 8.86 -4.80 -5.08
CA SER A 260 9.88 -5.68 -5.66
C SER A 260 9.73 -5.81 -7.18
N ALA A 261 8.49 -5.90 -7.69
CA ALA A 261 8.22 -6.07 -9.12
C ALA A 261 8.40 -4.78 -9.94
N VAL A 262 8.27 -3.59 -9.33
CA VAL A 262 8.58 -2.32 -10.01
C VAL A 262 10.07 -1.98 -9.92
N GLY A 263 10.80 -2.60 -8.99
CA GLY A 263 12.26 -2.46 -8.84
C GLY A 263 12.69 -1.42 -7.79
N ASP A 264 11.84 -1.11 -6.82
CA ASP A 264 12.19 -0.21 -5.71
C ASP A 264 12.94 -0.95 -4.58
N ILE A 265 12.82 -2.29 -4.53
CA ILE A 265 13.51 -3.20 -3.60
C ILE A 265 14.56 -3.99 -4.39
#